data_AF-A0A7Y6A3A9-F1
#
_entry.id   AF-A0A7Y6A3A9-F1
#
_cell.length_a   1.000
_cell.length_b   1.000
_cell.length_c   1.000
_cell.angle_alpha   90.00
_cell.angle_beta   90.00
_cell.angle_gamma   90.00
#
_symmetry.space_group_name_H-M   'P 1'
#
loop_
_entity.id
_entity.type
_entity.pdbx_description
1 polymer ?
#
loop_
_entity_poly.entity_id
_entity_poly.type
_entity_poly.pdbx_seq_one_letter_code
_entity_poly.pdbx_strand_id
1 'polypeptide(L)'
;MANAHRSTRTNVLVAVAAVGMLLGGCVGGRGPLAAEDPLFEGLEPAVVDEALALKGDVIAAAPDDQRAWTAQQIAVEIGVCRAAYAHLEAWPIGGPPPGELDLPRLTSDAVDAAAVDAGGAGGDSRGLPFASMPWDALEIQLRGLVDAEGRDGLVHFLQLVPGCWMSVAPGASGPSIFDAVAAEYGRATQ
;
A
#
# COMPACT_ATOMS: atom_id res chain seq x y z
N MET A 1 44.43 31.83 -12.48
CA MET A 1 43.10 32.48 -12.56
C MET A 1 42.04 31.39 -12.66
N ALA A 2 40.85 31.68 -12.15
CA ALA A 2 39.90 30.76 -11.52
C ALA A 2 39.24 29.68 -12.41
N ASN A 3 38.80 28.62 -11.72
CA ASN A 3 37.94 27.52 -12.13
C ASN A 3 36.67 27.94 -12.91
N ALA A 4 36.21 27.07 -13.81
CA ALA A 4 34.81 26.99 -14.20
C ALA A 4 34.32 25.54 -14.09
N HIS A 5 33.59 25.28 -13.01
CA HIS A 5 32.89 24.05 -12.69
C HIS A 5 31.40 24.42 -12.59
N ARG A 6 30.55 23.86 -13.45
CA ARG A 6 29.07 23.72 -13.30
C ARG A 6 28.56 22.96 -14.53
N SER A 7 28.27 21.66 -14.43
CA SER A 7 27.07 21.09 -13.80
C SER A 7 25.79 21.71 -14.34
N THR A 8 25.12 20.99 -15.23
CA THR A 8 23.68 21.09 -15.48
C THR A 8 23.19 19.68 -15.80
N ARG A 9 23.09 18.87 -14.74
CA ARG A 9 22.19 17.72 -14.72
C ARG A 9 20.78 18.21 -14.37
N THR A 10 19.82 17.50 -14.93
CA THR A 10 18.45 17.32 -14.43
C THR A 10 17.46 18.45 -14.72
N ASN A 11 16.44 18.13 -15.52
CA ASN A 11 15.01 18.33 -15.21
C ASN A 11 14.17 17.83 -16.40
N VAL A 12 13.92 16.52 -16.45
CA VAL A 12 12.82 15.97 -17.26
C VAL A 12 11.70 15.63 -16.27
N LEU A 13 10.80 16.59 -16.10
CA LEU A 13 9.61 16.51 -15.26
C LEU A 13 8.47 15.84 -16.05
N VAL A 14 7.97 14.74 -15.48
CA VAL A 14 6.55 14.37 -15.26
C VAL A 14 5.56 14.63 -16.40
N ALA A 15 5.03 13.55 -16.99
CA ALA A 15 3.75 13.54 -17.68
C ALA A 15 3.17 12.11 -17.76
N VAL A 16 2.63 11.57 -16.66
CA VAL A 16 1.73 10.40 -16.69
C VAL A 16 0.63 10.60 -15.65
N ALA A 17 -0.34 11.47 -15.95
CA ALA A 17 -1.58 11.58 -15.20
C ALA A 17 -2.64 12.24 -16.10
N ALA A 18 -3.31 11.44 -16.94
CA ALA A 18 -4.63 11.74 -17.54
C ALA A 18 -4.96 10.74 -18.67
N VAL A 19 -5.35 9.50 -18.34
CA VAL A 19 -6.00 8.61 -19.34
C VAL A 19 -7.30 7.95 -18.83
N GLY A 20 -7.68 8.08 -17.55
CA GLY A 20 -8.83 7.33 -17.01
C GLY A 20 -10.23 7.98 -17.09
N MET A 21 -10.37 9.25 -17.48
CA MET A 21 -11.57 10.05 -17.11
C MET A 21 -12.68 10.21 -18.16
N LEU A 22 -12.72 9.42 -19.23
CA LEU A 22 -13.79 9.56 -20.22
C LEU A 22 -14.27 8.18 -20.67
N LEU A 23 -15.34 7.67 -20.04
CA LEU A 23 -16.50 7.02 -20.68
C LEU A 23 -17.38 6.32 -19.60
N GLY A 24 -18.62 6.81 -19.40
CA GLY A 24 -19.74 5.94 -19.02
C GLY A 24 -20.62 6.34 -17.83
N GLY A 25 -21.69 7.09 -18.10
CA GLY A 25 -23.02 6.84 -17.51
C GLY A 25 -23.34 7.39 -16.12
N CYS A 26 -24.24 8.38 -16.06
CA CYS A 26 -24.99 8.76 -14.87
C CYS A 26 -25.94 7.62 -14.45
N VAL A 27 -25.42 6.65 -13.70
CA VAL A 27 -26.21 5.78 -12.82
C VAL A 27 -25.95 6.31 -11.41
N GLY A 28 -26.97 6.40 -10.57
CA GLY A 28 -26.92 7.03 -9.23
C GLY A 28 -26.06 6.32 -8.19
N GLY A 29 -24.90 5.79 -8.57
CA GLY A 29 -23.82 5.37 -7.70
C GLY A 29 -22.82 6.52 -7.51
N ARG A 30 -22.17 6.55 -6.35
CA ARG A 30 -21.06 7.47 -6.07
C ARG A 30 -20.07 7.48 -7.25
N GLY A 31 -19.55 8.65 -7.60
CA GLY A 31 -18.60 8.83 -8.70
C GLY A 31 -17.34 7.96 -8.55
N PRO A 32 -16.43 7.98 -9.55
CA PRO A 32 -15.17 7.27 -9.44
C PRO A 32 -14.44 7.70 -8.17
N LEU A 33 -13.97 6.72 -7.38
CA LEU A 33 -13.13 6.97 -6.22
C LEU A 33 -11.82 7.63 -6.68
N ALA A 34 -11.34 8.58 -5.89
CA ALA A 34 -10.10 9.32 -6.15
C ALA A 34 -9.28 9.44 -4.86
N ALA A 35 -7.99 9.70 -4.98
CA ALA A 35 -7.09 9.78 -3.83
C ALA A 35 -7.45 10.89 -2.83
N GLU A 36 -8.12 11.95 -3.29
CA GLU A 36 -8.63 13.04 -2.48
C GLU A 36 -9.96 12.75 -1.75
N ASP A 37 -10.55 11.56 -1.94
CA ASP A 37 -11.80 11.19 -1.25
C ASP A 37 -11.54 11.11 0.28
N PRO A 38 -12.41 11.71 1.13
CA PRO A 38 -12.30 11.62 2.59
C PRO A 38 -12.18 10.19 3.13
N LEU A 39 -12.64 9.19 2.37
CA LEU A 39 -12.46 7.76 2.66
C LEU A 39 -10.97 7.37 2.89
N PHE A 40 -10.03 8.10 2.32
CA PHE A 40 -8.60 7.79 2.38
C PHE A 40 -7.79 8.76 3.25
N GLU A 41 -8.47 9.62 4.03
CA GLU A 41 -7.77 10.57 4.90
C GLU A 41 -6.81 9.84 5.86
N GLY A 42 -5.56 10.31 5.89
CA GLY A 42 -4.47 9.68 6.64
C GLY A 42 -3.58 8.75 5.80
N LEU A 43 -3.97 8.44 4.57
CA LEU A 43 -3.12 7.75 3.60
C LEU A 43 -2.40 8.75 2.67
N GLU A 44 -1.24 8.34 2.16
CA GLU A 44 -0.54 9.10 1.13
C GLU A 44 -1.31 9.00 -0.21
N PRO A 45 -1.61 10.12 -0.90
CA PRO A 45 -2.36 10.08 -2.15
C PRO A 45 -1.75 9.16 -3.22
N ALA A 46 -0.42 9.09 -3.30
CA ALA A 46 0.28 8.22 -4.23
C ALA A 46 0.03 6.72 -3.98
N VAL A 47 -0.14 6.31 -2.71
CA VAL A 47 -0.52 4.95 -2.32
C VAL A 47 -1.95 4.64 -2.76
N VAL A 48 -2.86 5.61 -2.60
CA VAL A 48 -4.26 5.45 -3.01
C VAL A 48 -4.37 5.35 -4.53
N ASP A 49 -3.70 6.24 -5.26
CA ASP A 49 -3.65 6.19 -6.73
C ASP A 49 -3.11 4.85 -7.24
N GLU A 50 -2.06 4.34 -6.61
CA GLU A 50 -1.51 3.02 -6.91
C GLU A 50 -2.51 1.90 -6.61
N ALA A 51 -3.21 1.96 -5.48
CA ALA A 51 -4.23 0.97 -5.11
C ALA A 51 -5.38 0.93 -6.13
N LEU A 52 -5.89 2.10 -6.50
CA LEU A 52 -6.94 2.24 -7.50
C LEU A 52 -6.46 1.77 -8.89
N ALA A 53 -5.20 2.00 -9.25
CA ALA A 53 -4.64 1.56 -10.52
C ALA A 53 -4.39 0.05 -10.58
N LEU A 54 -3.86 -0.55 -9.50
CA LEU A 54 -3.47 -1.97 -9.47
C LEU A 54 -4.64 -2.91 -9.22
N LYS A 55 -5.65 -2.46 -8.46
CA LYS A 55 -6.76 -3.30 -7.98
C LYS A 55 -8.13 -2.66 -8.22
N GLY A 56 -8.21 -1.68 -9.12
CA GLY A 56 -9.47 -1.03 -9.47
C GLY A 56 -10.52 -1.99 -9.99
N ASP A 57 -10.12 -3.10 -10.61
CA ASP A 57 -11.01 -4.19 -11.04
C ASP A 57 -11.61 -4.95 -9.86
N VAL A 58 -10.81 -5.27 -8.84
CA VAL A 58 -11.27 -5.90 -7.60
C VAL A 58 -12.23 -4.98 -6.84
N ILE A 59 -11.91 -3.69 -6.76
CA ILE A 59 -12.75 -2.66 -6.14
C ILE A 59 -14.07 -2.51 -6.91
N ALA A 60 -14.02 -2.46 -8.24
CA ALA A 60 -15.21 -2.36 -9.08
C ALA A 60 -16.11 -3.61 -9.00
N ALA A 61 -15.52 -4.80 -8.80
CA ALA A 61 -16.24 -6.05 -8.64
C ALA A 61 -16.86 -6.24 -7.25
N ALA A 62 -16.45 -5.44 -6.25
CA ALA A 62 -17.02 -5.49 -4.91
C ALA A 62 -18.51 -5.07 -4.92
N PRO A 63 -19.35 -5.63 -4.02
CA PRO A 63 -20.70 -5.14 -3.77
C PRO A 63 -20.73 -3.62 -3.54
N ASP A 64 -21.78 -2.94 -4.01
CA ASP A 64 -21.87 -1.47 -3.96
C ASP A 64 -21.73 -0.91 -2.53
N ASP A 65 -22.28 -1.60 -1.54
CA ASP A 65 -22.15 -1.30 -0.10
C ASP A 65 -20.72 -1.55 0.41
N GLN A 66 -20.00 -2.53 -0.14
CA GLN A 66 -18.65 -2.87 0.34
C GLN A 66 -17.54 -2.12 -0.41
N ARG A 67 -17.84 -1.46 -1.53
CA ARG A 67 -16.82 -0.87 -2.42
C ARG A 67 -15.87 0.09 -1.72
N ALA A 68 -16.40 1.00 -0.90
CA ALA A 68 -15.58 1.97 -0.16
C ALA A 68 -14.66 1.27 0.85
N TRP A 69 -15.21 0.34 1.63
CA TRP A 69 -14.42 -0.47 2.56
C TRP A 69 -13.34 -1.28 1.84
N THR A 70 -13.67 -1.95 0.73
CA THR A 70 -12.69 -2.71 -0.07
C THR A 70 -11.58 -1.81 -0.62
N ALA A 71 -11.92 -0.64 -1.15
CA ALA A 71 -10.92 0.31 -1.66
C ALA A 71 -9.97 0.77 -0.54
N GLN A 72 -10.53 1.07 0.63
CA GLN A 72 -9.77 1.49 1.80
C GLN A 72 -8.83 0.38 2.30
N GLN A 73 -9.30 -0.87 2.43
CA GLN A 73 -8.48 -2.00 2.86
C GLN A 73 -7.30 -2.25 1.90
N ILE A 74 -7.55 -2.19 0.59
CA ILE A 74 -6.50 -2.38 -0.42
C ILE A 74 -5.47 -1.25 -0.35
N ALA A 75 -5.91 0.01 -0.19
CA ALA A 75 -5.00 1.15 -0.07
C ALA A 75 -4.11 1.04 1.19
N VAL A 76 -4.70 0.61 2.31
CA VAL A 76 -3.95 0.34 3.55
C VAL A 76 -2.95 -0.80 3.35
N GLU A 77 -3.37 -1.95 2.81
CA GLU A 77 -2.49 -3.09 2.58
C GLU A 77 -1.26 -2.70 1.75
N ILE A 78 -1.48 -1.95 0.66
CA ILE A 78 -0.39 -1.44 -0.18
C ILE A 78 0.52 -0.50 0.59
N GLY A 79 -0.04 0.49 1.32
CA GLY A 79 0.76 1.43 2.10
C GLY A 79 1.63 0.73 3.15
N VAL A 80 1.14 -0.36 3.74
CA VAL A 80 1.86 -1.14 4.75
C VAL A 80 2.99 -1.93 4.13
N CYS A 81 2.75 -2.59 3.00
CA CYS A 81 3.80 -3.26 2.25
C CYS A 81 4.90 -2.27 1.84
N ARG A 82 4.53 -1.05 1.40
CA ARG A 82 5.48 0.03 1.05
C ARG A 82 6.30 0.47 2.25
N ALA A 83 5.65 0.75 3.38
CA ALA A 83 6.32 1.17 4.61
C ALA A 83 7.25 0.08 5.17
N ALA A 84 6.78 -1.18 5.22
CA ALA A 84 7.57 -2.32 5.68
C ALA A 84 8.79 -2.57 4.79
N TYR A 85 8.64 -2.50 3.46
CA TYR A 85 9.75 -2.65 2.52
C TYR A 85 10.76 -1.50 2.65
N ALA A 86 10.31 -0.25 2.71
CA ALA A 86 11.20 0.89 2.91
C ALA A 86 11.97 0.80 4.24
N HIS A 87 11.32 0.33 5.31
CA HIS A 87 11.95 0.12 6.60
C HIS A 87 12.99 -1.02 6.54
N LEU A 88 12.69 -2.10 5.82
CA LEU A 88 13.64 -3.19 5.58
C LEU A 88 14.88 -2.71 4.82
N GLU A 89 14.70 -1.90 3.76
CA GLU A 89 15.80 -1.32 2.98
C GLU A 89 16.69 -0.39 3.82
N ALA A 90 16.08 0.32 4.78
CA ALA A 90 16.81 1.18 5.70
C ALA A 90 17.50 0.40 6.84
N TRP A 91 17.16 -0.86 7.08
CA TRP A 91 17.71 -1.67 8.17
C TRP A 91 18.93 -2.50 7.70
N PRO A 92 20.17 -2.06 8.02
CA PRO A 92 21.36 -2.79 7.61
C PRO A 92 21.44 -4.18 8.25
N ILE A 93 21.91 -5.16 7.48
CA ILE A 93 22.15 -6.53 7.97
C ILE A 93 23.17 -6.47 9.12
N GLY A 94 22.78 -7.00 10.28
CA GLY A 94 23.61 -7.00 11.50
C GLY A 94 23.77 -5.64 12.19
N GLY A 95 23.08 -4.60 11.72
CA GLY A 95 23.09 -3.28 12.35
C GLY A 95 21.82 -2.97 13.14
N PRO A 96 21.79 -1.81 13.83
CA PRO A 96 20.63 -1.39 14.62
C PRO A 96 19.43 -1.04 13.73
N PRO A 97 18.19 -1.10 14.26
CA PRO A 97 17.01 -0.68 13.54
C PRO A 97 17.09 0.79 13.11
N PRO A 98 16.53 1.17 11.94
CA PRO A 98 16.61 2.52 11.40
C PRO A 98 15.72 3.53 12.15
N GLY A 99 14.95 3.08 13.15
CA GLY A 99 14.04 3.90 13.93
C GLY A 99 12.73 3.16 14.19
N GLU A 100 11.67 3.91 14.47
CA GLU A 100 10.32 3.35 14.57
C GLU A 100 9.77 3.01 13.17
N LEU A 101 9.03 1.91 13.08
CA LEU A 101 8.27 1.57 11.89
C LEU A 101 7.02 2.46 11.82
N ASP A 102 7.08 3.45 10.93
CA ASP A 102 5.96 4.33 10.62
C ASP A 102 5.03 3.65 9.63
N LEU A 103 3.81 3.38 10.06
CA LEU A 103 2.81 2.70 9.26
C LEU A 103 1.68 3.66 8.93
N PRO A 104 1.13 3.61 7.71
CA PRO A 104 0.02 4.47 7.33
C PRO A 104 -1.17 4.22 8.26
N ARG A 105 -1.84 5.30 8.68
CA ARG A 105 -3.00 5.21 9.57
C ARG A 105 -4.13 6.06 9.03
N LEU A 106 -5.27 5.42 8.84
CA LEU A 106 -6.53 6.12 8.54
C LEU A 106 -6.98 6.96 9.74
N THR A 107 -7.64 8.07 9.47
CA THR A 107 -8.36 8.80 10.52
C THR A 107 -9.57 7.99 11.00
N SER A 108 -10.02 8.24 12.24
CA SER A 108 -11.26 7.63 12.76
C SER A 108 -12.44 7.89 11.83
N ASP A 109 -12.49 9.10 11.27
CA ASP A 109 -13.58 9.54 10.42
C ASP A 109 -13.57 8.81 9.07
N ALA A 110 -12.39 8.53 8.51
CA ALA A 110 -12.24 7.70 7.32
C ALA A 110 -12.67 6.24 7.56
N VAL A 111 -12.34 5.67 8.72
CA VAL A 111 -12.77 4.32 9.10
C VAL A 111 -14.28 4.26 9.28
N ASP A 112 -14.86 5.25 9.97
CA ASP A 112 -16.31 5.34 10.19
C ASP A 112 -17.07 5.54 8.87
N ALA A 113 -16.54 6.35 7.95
CA ALA A 113 -17.12 6.55 6.62
C ALA A 113 -17.19 5.24 5.82
N ALA A 114 -16.15 4.41 5.89
CA ALA A 114 -16.13 3.10 5.24
C ALA A 114 -17.10 2.09 5.90
N ALA A 115 -17.20 2.11 7.22
CA ALA A 115 -18.08 1.21 7.98
C ALA A 115 -19.57 1.53 7.80
N VAL A 116 -19.91 2.82 7.71
CA VAL A 116 -21.26 3.28 7.37
C VAL A 116 -21.63 2.86 5.96
N ASP A 117 -20.68 2.89 5.03
CA ASP A 117 -20.94 2.49 3.64
C ASP A 117 -21.12 0.99 3.47
N ALA A 118 -20.33 0.20 4.21
CA ALA A 118 -20.45 -1.26 4.33
C ALA A 118 -21.76 -1.76 4.94
N GLY A 119 -22.74 -0.87 5.15
CA GLY A 119 -24.08 -1.22 5.56
C GLY A 119 -24.14 -1.83 6.96
N GLY A 120 -23.44 -1.24 7.95
CA GLY A 120 -23.58 -1.63 9.37
C GLY A 120 -23.46 -3.13 9.62
N ALA A 121 -22.53 -3.80 8.94
CA ALA A 121 -22.40 -5.24 8.94
C ALA A 121 -21.81 -5.77 10.27
N GLY A 122 -22.65 -5.88 11.29
CA GLY A 122 -22.48 -6.80 12.42
C GLY A 122 -22.74 -8.27 12.03
N GLY A 123 -22.42 -8.67 10.80
CA GLY A 123 -22.76 -9.98 10.25
C GLY A 123 -21.61 -10.60 9.48
N ASP A 124 -20.92 -11.54 10.15
CA ASP A 124 -20.11 -12.63 9.58
C ASP A 124 -19.42 -12.35 8.24
N SER A 125 -18.17 -11.89 8.31
CA SER A 125 -17.16 -11.84 7.23
C SER A 125 -16.75 -13.22 6.68
N ARG A 126 -17.63 -14.22 6.69
CA ARG A 126 -17.33 -15.65 6.44
C ARG A 126 -17.34 -16.08 4.97
N GLY A 127 -17.46 -15.15 4.02
CA GLY A 127 -17.76 -15.48 2.63
C GLY A 127 -16.63 -15.36 1.60
N LEU A 128 -15.56 -14.62 1.90
CA LEU A 128 -14.45 -14.43 0.96
C LEU A 128 -13.22 -15.16 1.50
N PRO A 129 -12.54 -16.02 0.70
CA PRO A 129 -11.35 -16.76 1.13
C PRO A 129 -10.15 -15.84 1.43
N PHE A 130 -10.31 -14.53 1.21
CA PHE A 130 -9.41 -13.46 1.61
C PHE A 130 -10.22 -12.30 2.19
N ALA A 131 -11.08 -12.56 3.18
CA ALA A 131 -11.51 -11.49 4.08
C ALA A 131 -10.23 -10.90 4.67
N SER A 132 -9.77 -9.81 4.06
CA SER A 132 -8.56 -9.08 4.38
C SER A 132 -8.50 -8.94 5.89
N MET A 133 -7.39 -9.36 6.50
CA MET A 133 -7.19 -9.13 7.92
C MET A 133 -7.45 -7.64 8.17
N PRO A 134 -8.31 -7.29 9.13
CA PRO A 134 -8.57 -5.89 9.41
C PRO A 134 -7.24 -5.20 9.74
N TRP A 135 -7.15 -3.93 9.36
CA TRP A 135 -5.91 -3.14 9.41
C TRP A 135 -5.14 -3.29 10.73
N ASP A 136 -5.86 -3.25 11.85
CA ASP A 136 -5.32 -3.44 13.19
C ASP A 136 -4.62 -4.80 13.36
N ALA A 137 -5.17 -5.87 12.80
CA ALA A 137 -4.55 -7.19 12.82
C ALA A 137 -3.26 -7.24 11.96
N LEU A 138 -3.23 -6.57 10.81
CA LEU A 138 -2.03 -6.45 9.98
C LEU A 138 -0.93 -5.67 10.69
N GLU A 139 -1.26 -4.53 11.30
CA GLU A 139 -0.33 -3.73 12.11
C GLU A 139 0.22 -4.54 13.29
N ILE A 140 -0.67 -5.21 14.05
CA ILE A 140 -0.28 -6.04 15.20
C ILE A 140 0.63 -7.18 14.76
N GLN A 141 0.29 -7.87 13.67
CA GLN A 141 1.10 -8.97 13.16
C GLN A 141 2.49 -8.49 12.73
N LEU A 142 2.57 -7.39 11.97
CA LEU A 142 3.82 -6.80 11.52
C LEU A 142 4.69 -6.40 12.71
N ARG A 143 4.15 -5.61 13.64
CA ARG A 143 4.89 -5.19 14.85
C ARG A 143 5.32 -6.38 15.70
N GLY A 144 4.44 -7.37 15.90
CA GLY A 144 4.75 -8.58 16.64
C GLY A 144 5.89 -9.40 16.02
N LEU A 145 5.93 -9.50 14.69
CA LEU A 145 7.04 -10.15 13.96
C LEU A 145 8.33 -9.34 14.12
N VAL A 146 8.28 -8.02 13.98
CA VAL A 146 9.45 -7.14 14.17
C VAL A 146 9.99 -7.24 15.59
N ASP A 147 9.13 -7.26 16.60
CA ASP A 147 9.56 -7.36 18.00
C ASP A 147 10.16 -8.74 18.32
N ALA A 148 9.62 -9.82 17.74
CA ALA A 148 10.07 -11.18 18.00
C ALA A 148 11.34 -11.56 17.23
N GLU A 149 11.46 -11.11 15.98
CA GLU A 149 12.46 -11.59 15.01
C GLU A 149 13.33 -10.46 14.43
N GLY A 150 13.05 -9.21 14.80
CA GLY A 150 13.76 -8.04 14.29
C GLY A 150 13.56 -7.88 12.79
N ARG A 151 14.68 -7.71 12.08
CA ARG A 151 14.70 -7.56 10.63
C ARG A 151 14.10 -8.75 9.89
N ASP A 152 14.30 -9.98 10.40
CA ASP A 152 13.77 -11.19 9.76
C ASP A 152 12.24 -11.25 9.85
N GLY A 153 11.65 -10.64 10.88
CA GLY A 153 10.21 -10.47 10.99
C GLY A 153 9.59 -9.63 9.87
N LEU A 154 10.30 -8.57 9.42
CA LEU A 154 9.88 -7.78 8.24
C LEU A 154 9.92 -8.61 6.97
N VAL A 155 10.99 -9.39 6.78
CA VAL A 155 11.15 -10.29 5.63
C VAL A 155 10.00 -11.31 5.60
N HIS A 156 9.72 -11.96 6.72
CA HIS A 156 8.63 -12.92 6.82
C HIS A 156 7.28 -12.28 6.54
N PHE A 157 7.00 -11.10 7.09
CA PHE A 157 5.77 -10.38 6.80
C PHE A 157 5.60 -10.10 5.30
N LEU A 158 6.63 -9.53 4.66
CA LEU A 158 6.60 -9.17 3.24
C LEU A 158 6.48 -10.39 2.31
N GLN A 159 6.92 -11.57 2.76
CA GLN A 159 6.76 -12.83 2.02
C GLN A 159 5.38 -13.48 2.23
N LEU A 160 4.74 -13.27 3.38
CA LEU A 160 3.47 -13.89 3.74
C LEU A 160 2.26 -13.13 3.20
N VAL A 161 2.34 -11.81 3.07
CA VAL A 161 1.20 -10.97 2.68
C VAL A 161 1.08 -10.89 1.15
N PRO A 162 0.00 -11.40 0.54
CA PRO A 162 -0.17 -11.41 -0.92
C PRO A 162 -0.18 -10.00 -1.55
N GLY A 163 -0.64 -8.97 -0.84
CA GLY A 163 -0.57 -7.59 -1.32
C GLY A 163 0.84 -7.07 -1.55
N CYS A 164 1.86 -7.67 -0.92
CA CYS A 164 3.25 -7.29 -1.10
C CYS A 164 3.87 -7.87 -2.38
N TRP A 165 3.09 -8.49 -3.27
CA TRP A 165 3.57 -9.03 -4.56
C TRP A 165 3.62 -7.96 -5.68
N MET A 166 3.44 -6.70 -5.32
CA MET A 166 3.52 -5.55 -6.21
C MET A 166 4.96 -5.10 -6.51
N SER A 167 5.15 -4.34 -7.59
CA SER A 167 6.46 -3.77 -7.99
C SER A 167 7.13 -2.96 -6.88
N VAL A 168 8.45 -3.01 -6.75
CA VAL A 168 9.22 -2.21 -5.76
C VAL A 168 9.01 -0.70 -5.92
N ALA A 169 8.91 -0.22 -7.16
CA ALA A 169 8.59 1.17 -7.44
C ALA A 169 7.12 1.29 -7.92
N PRO A 170 6.34 2.25 -7.39
CA PRO A 170 4.98 2.49 -7.85
C PRO A 170 4.91 2.71 -9.37
N GLY A 171 3.94 2.08 -10.02
CA GLY A 171 3.69 2.22 -11.46
C GLY A 171 4.77 1.67 -12.40
N ALA A 172 5.78 0.95 -11.88
CA ALA A 172 6.84 0.34 -12.68
C ALA A 172 6.57 -1.15 -12.97
N SER A 173 7.12 -1.67 -14.07
CA SER A 173 7.12 -3.11 -14.42
C SER A 173 8.35 -3.87 -13.90
N GLY A 174 8.98 -3.35 -12.84
CA GLY A 174 10.20 -3.90 -12.24
C GLY A 174 9.96 -5.14 -11.36
N PRO A 175 10.99 -5.59 -10.62
CA PRO A 175 10.82 -6.69 -9.67
C PRO A 175 9.76 -6.36 -8.63
N SER A 176 9.04 -7.38 -8.17
CA SER A 176 8.13 -7.22 -7.05
C SER A 176 8.89 -7.03 -5.73
N ILE A 177 8.23 -6.49 -4.71
CA ILE A 177 8.75 -6.47 -3.33
C ILE A 177 9.09 -7.89 -2.89
N PHE A 178 8.23 -8.87 -3.18
CA PHE A 178 8.50 -10.28 -2.93
C PHE A 178 9.81 -10.75 -3.59
N ASP A 179 10.02 -10.47 -4.88
CA ASP A 179 11.23 -10.86 -5.60
C ASP A 179 12.48 -10.18 -5.03
N ALA A 180 12.37 -8.90 -4.67
CA ALA A 180 13.46 -8.13 -4.09
C ALA A 180 13.88 -8.68 -2.72
N VAL A 181 12.91 -9.00 -1.87
CA VAL A 181 13.13 -9.61 -0.54
C VAL A 181 13.72 -11.02 -0.68
N ALA A 182 13.17 -11.84 -1.58
CA ALA A 182 13.70 -13.18 -1.84
C ALA A 182 15.15 -13.15 -2.35
N ALA A 183 15.49 -12.19 -3.23
CA ALA A 183 16.84 -12.01 -3.73
C ALA A 183 17.83 -11.57 -2.64
N GLU A 184 17.38 -10.84 -1.62
CA GLU A 184 18.23 -10.42 -0.50
C GLU A 184 18.61 -11.61 0.40
N TYR A 185 17.65 -12.49 0.71
CA TYR A 185 17.87 -13.68 1.53
C TYR A 185 18.81 -14.70 0.85
N GLY A 186 18.71 -14.85 -0.47
CA GLY A 186 19.59 -15.71 -1.26
C GLY A 186 21.06 -15.24 -1.30
N ARG A 187 21.35 -13.97 -0.95
CA ARG A 187 22.72 -13.43 -0.87
C ARG A 187 23.34 -13.55 0.51
N ALA A 188 22.55 -13.58 1.58
CA ALA A 188 23.05 -13.66 2.95
C ALA A 188 23.49 -15.08 3.38
N THR A 189 23.18 -16.10 2.57
CA THR A 189 23.45 -17.52 2.85
C THR A 189 24.65 -18.11 2.10
N GLN A 190 25.45 -17.27 1.42
CA GLN A 190 26.72 -17.64 0.77
C GLN A 190 27.93 -17.05 1.51
#